data_AF-A0A519BRJ0-F1
#
_entry.id   AF-A0A519BRJ0-F1
#
_cell.length_a   1.000
_cell.length_b   1.000
_cell.length_c   1.000
_cell.angle_alpha   90.00
_cell.angle_beta   90.00
_cell.angle_gamma   90.00
#
_symmetry.space_group_name_H-M   'P 1'
#
loop_
_entity.id
_entity.type
_entity.pdbx_description
1 polymer ?
#
loop_
_entity_poly.entity_id
_entity_poly.type
_entity_poly.pdbx_seq_one_letter_code
_entity_poly.pdbx_strand_id
1 'polypeptide(L)'
;MIYIQLLAIVGLIISFYSLYVEKKLERQTNYSPVCDINKKISCSTAFESKYSKTLGINNSILGLGFYSAIFILYLTFYAPLILYLAAFGMLTTIYLAYLSYFKLKNFCLVCTGIYLVNILLLILAWIKFA
;
A
#
# COMPACT_ATOMS: atom_id res chain seq x y z
N MET A 1 -16.71 15.59 -0.41
CA MET A 1 -15.51 15.44 0.45
C MET A 1 -14.39 14.83 -0.36
N ILE A 2 -13.63 15.69 -1.05
CA ILE A 2 -12.65 15.31 -2.08
C ILE A 2 -11.43 14.57 -1.51
N TYR A 3 -11.18 14.68 -0.20
CA TYR A 3 -10.01 14.10 0.46
C TYR A 3 -9.90 12.56 0.34
N ILE A 4 -11.01 11.82 0.40
CA ILE A 4 -10.99 10.34 0.24
C ILE A 4 -10.54 9.97 -1.19
N GLN A 5 -11.05 10.70 -2.19
CA GLN A 5 -10.64 10.49 -3.58
C GLN A 5 -9.16 10.83 -3.79
N LEU A 6 -8.69 11.94 -3.21
CA LEU A 6 -7.28 12.33 -3.26
C LEU A 6 -6.38 11.26 -2.63
N LEU A 7 -6.74 10.73 -1.45
CA LEU A 7 -6.00 9.64 -0.82
C LEU A 7 -6.02 8.35 -1.65
N ALA A 8 -7.15 8.01 -2.27
CA ALA A 8 -7.23 6.85 -3.17
C ALA A 8 -6.33 7.03 -4.40
N ILE A 9 -6.28 8.22 -5.00
CA ILE A 9 -5.38 8.54 -6.12
C ILE A 9 -3.92 8.45 -5.67
N VAL A 10 -3.57 9.01 -4.52
CA VAL A 10 -2.21 8.89 -3.96
C VAL A 10 -1.84 7.42 -3.73
N GLY A 11 -2.75 6.64 -3.15
CA GLY A 11 -2.57 5.20 -2.95
C GLY A 11 -2.37 4.43 -4.26
N LEU A 12 -3.11 4.79 -5.31
CA LEU A 12 -2.94 4.22 -6.66
C LEU A 12 -1.56 4.53 -7.23
N ILE A 13 -1.11 5.78 -7.15
CA ILE A 13 0.21 6.20 -7.65
C ILE A 13 1.32 5.42 -6.94
N ILE A 14 1.25 5.33 -5.61
CA ILE A 14 2.25 4.59 -4.81
C ILE A 14 2.22 3.09 -5.13
N SER A 15 1.02 2.50 -5.31
CA SER A 15 0.88 1.08 -5.66
C SER A 15 1.39 0.78 -7.07
N PHE A 16 1.16 1.69 -8.02
CA PHE A 16 1.68 1.58 -9.38
C PHE A 16 3.20 1.68 -9.40
N TYR A 17 3.77 2.62 -8.65
CA TYR A 17 5.22 2.72 -8.46
C TYR A 17 5.80 1.45 -7.83
N SER A 18 5.15 0.91 -6.80
CA SER A 18 5.56 -0.34 -6.15
C SER A 18 5.59 -1.50 -7.17
N LEU A 19 4.54 -1.64 -7.98
CA LEU A 19 4.47 -2.67 -9.02
C LEU A 19 5.55 -2.49 -10.09
N TYR A 20 5.84 -1.23 -10.48
CA TYR A 20 6.90 -0.91 -11.42
C TYR A 20 8.27 -1.32 -10.88
N VAL A 21 8.58 -0.96 -9.62
CA VAL A 21 9.84 -1.31 -8.97
C VAL A 21 9.97 -2.81 -8.81
N GLU A 22 8.92 -3.48 -8.31
CA GLU A 22 8.87 -4.93 -8.13
C GLU A 22 9.17 -5.68 -9.44
N LYS A 23 8.49 -5.33 -10.53
CA LYS A 23 8.74 -5.93 -11.85
C LYS A 23 10.14 -5.64 -12.40
N LYS A 24 10.71 -4.49 -12.06
CA LYS A 24 12.04 -4.12 -12.54
C LYS A 24 13.13 -4.85 -11.77
N LEU A 25 12.97 -5.04 -10.46
CA LEU A 25 13.83 -5.90 -9.64
C LEU A 25 13.81 -7.35 -10.12
N GLU A 26 12.64 -7.89 -10.47
CA GLU A 26 12.53 -9.25 -11.02
C GLU A 26 13.27 -9.44 -12.36
N ARG A 27 13.38 -8.38 -13.18
CA ARG A 27 13.95 -8.45 -14.53
C ARG A 27 15.43 -8.05 -14.60
N GLN A 28 15.91 -7.25 -13.65
CA GLN A 28 17.23 -6.64 -13.70
C GLN A 28 17.96 -6.82 -12.38
N THR A 29 19.03 -7.63 -12.39
CA THR A 29 19.83 -7.93 -11.19
C THR A 29 20.68 -6.76 -10.68
N ASN A 30 20.96 -5.75 -11.51
CA ASN A 30 21.73 -4.56 -11.15
C ASN A 30 20.87 -3.29 -11.01
N TYR A 31 19.56 -3.44 -10.79
CA TYR A 31 18.68 -2.30 -10.61
C TYR A 31 18.61 -1.87 -9.14
N SER A 32 18.89 -0.59 -8.88
CA SER A 32 18.65 0.02 -7.57
C SER A 32 17.55 1.07 -7.69
N PRO A 33 16.38 0.88 -7.06
CA PRO A 33 15.31 1.85 -7.07
C PRO A 33 15.67 3.10 -6.26
N VAL A 34 15.05 4.22 -6.63
CA VAL A 34 15.26 5.54 -6.00
C VAL A 34 14.96 5.52 -4.49
N CYS A 35 14.07 4.63 -4.06
CA CYS A 35 13.70 4.52 -2.65
C CYS A 35 14.62 3.61 -1.83
N ASP A 36 15.69 3.06 -2.43
CA ASP A 36 16.82 2.49 -1.71
C ASP A 36 17.83 3.58 -1.37
N ILE A 37 17.76 4.07 -0.13
CA ILE A 37 18.64 5.15 0.36
C ILE A 37 19.87 4.56 1.07
N ASN A 38 19.65 3.53 1.89
CA ASN A 38 20.72 2.82 2.59
C ASN A 38 20.27 1.41 3.00
N LYS A 39 21.15 0.61 3.61
CA LYS A 39 20.85 -0.78 4.01
C LYS A 39 19.70 -0.93 5.02
N LYS A 40 19.37 0.13 5.78
CA LYS A 40 18.24 0.17 6.72
C LYS A 40 16.98 0.80 6.11
N ILE A 41 17.10 1.47 4.97
CA ILE A 41 16.02 2.13 4.24
C ILE A 41 16.05 1.65 2.79
N SER A 42 15.49 0.46 2.55
CA SER A 42 15.44 -0.16 1.23
C SER A 42 14.03 -0.68 0.89
N CYS A 43 13.51 -0.31 -0.27
CA CYS A 43 12.32 -0.93 -0.82
C CYS A 43 12.60 -2.30 -1.40
N SER A 44 13.78 -2.49 -2.00
CA SER A 44 14.15 -3.75 -2.65
C SER A 44 14.13 -4.91 -1.67
N THR A 45 14.66 -4.71 -0.46
CA THR A 45 14.63 -5.72 0.60
C THR A 45 13.18 -6.13 0.95
N ALA A 46 12.22 -5.21 0.89
CA ALA A 46 10.82 -5.52 1.13
C ALA A 46 10.17 -6.27 -0.04
N PHE A 47 10.41 -5.82 -1.28
CA PHE A 47 9.79 -6.40 -2.49
C PHE A 47 10.40 -7.73 -2.93
N GLU A 48 11.68 -7.98 -2.65
CA GLU A 48 12.33 -9.27 -2.91
C GLU A 48 12.08 -10.29 -1.79
N SER A 49 11.55 -9.84 -0.65
CA SER A 49 11.24 -10.75 0.45
C SER A 49 10.09 -11.70 0.10
N LYS A 50 10.03 -12.84 0.78
CA LYS A 50 8.88 -13.76 0.71
C LYS A 50 7.54 -13.14 1.10
N TYR A 51 7.54 -11.95 1.70
CA TYR A 51 6.35 -11.24 2.16
C TYR A 51 5.83 -10.23 1.13
N SER A 52 6.48 -10.08 -0.03
CA SER A 52 5.99 -9.24 -1.12
C SER A 52 4.71 -9.77 -1.75
N LYS A 53 4.39 -11.05 -1.50
CA LYS A 53 3.17 -11.71 -1.96
C LYS A 53 2.31 -12.15 -0.79
N THR A 54 1.00 -11.87 -0.87
CA THR A 54 -0.01 -12.37 0.07
C THR A 54 -0.91 -13.33 -0.69
N LEU A 55 -1.04 -14.57 -0.18
CA LEU A 55 -1.80 -15.64 -0.85
C LEU A 55 -1.37 -15.88 -2.32
N GLY A 56 -0.07 -15.71 -2.61
CA GLY A 56 0.49 -15.87 -3.96
C GLY A 56 0.31 -14.67 -4.88
N ILE A 57 -0.39 -13.62 -4.46
CA ILE A 57 -0.62 -12.39 -5.23
C ILE A 57 0.32 -11.30 -4.73
N ASN A 58 0.98 -10.58 -5.65
CA ASN A 58 1.84 -9.46 -5.31
C ASN A 58 1.04 -8.38 -4.55
N ASN A 59 1.57 -7.92 -3.43
CA ASN A 59 0.92 -6.90 -2.60
C ASN A 59 0.70 -5.60 -3.37
N SER A 60 1.58 -5.26 -4.31
CA SER A 60 1.42 -4.11 -5.20
C SER A 60 0.15 -4.18 -6.06
N ILE A 61 -0.22 -5.39 -6.50
CA ILE A 61 -1.44 -5.63 -7.29
C ILE A 61 -2.68 -5.56 -6.38
N LEU A 62 -2.59 -6.14 -5.17
CA LEU A 62 -3.66 -6.03 -4.18
C LEU A 62 -3.92 -4.56 -3.80
N GLY A 63 -2.86 -3.76 -3.62
CA GLY A 63 -2.96 -2.32 -3.39
C GLY A 63 -3.65 -1.59 -4.55
N LEU A 64 -3.26 -1.86 -5.79
CA LEU A 64 -3.93 -1.29 -6.98
C LEU A 64 -5.41 -1.62 -7.01
N GLY A 65 -5.79 -2.88 -6.77
CA GLY A 65 -7.18 -3.30 -6.71
C GLY A 65 -7.95 -2.60 -5.59
N PHE A 66 -7.36 -2.54 -4.39
CA PHE A 66 -7.94 -1.90 -3.21
C PHE A 66 -8.25 -0.41 -3.45
N TYR A 67 -7.27 0.37 -3.90
CA TYR A 67 -7.46 1.80 -4.11
C TYR A 67 -8.37 2.10 -5.32
N SER A 68 -8.34 1.25 -6.36
CA SER A 68 -9.27 1.34 -7.48
C SER A 68 -10.71 1.11 -7.02
N ALA A 69 -10.93 0.09 -6.17
CA ALA A 69 -12.24 -0.21 -5.61
C ALA A 69 -12.77 0.96 -4.77
N ILE A 70 -11.93 1.57 -3.92
CA ILE A 70 -12.33 2.74 -3.13
C ILE A 70 -12.70 3.93 -4.03
N PHE A 71 -11.90 4.18 -5.08
CA PHE A 71 -12.18 5.27 -6.01
C PHE A 71 -13.52 5.07 -6.73
N ILE A 72 -13.80 3.86 -7.23
CA ILE A 72 -15.05 3.52 -7.91
C ILE A 72 -16.24 3.58 -6.95
N LEU A 73 -16.12 3.02 -5.73
CA LEU A 73 -17.18 3.03 -4.73
C LEU A 73 -17.56 4.43 -4.28
N TYR A 74 -16.58 5.35 -4.24
CA TYR A 74 -16.87 6.76 -3.99
C TYR A 74 -17.72 7.36 -5.12
N LEU A 75 -17.47 7.01 -6.39
CA LEU A 75 -18.25 7.49 -7.53
C LEU A 75 -19.67 6.91 -7.58
N THR A 76 -19.85 5.66 -7.15
CA THR A 76 -21.15 4.97 -7.18
C THR A 76 -22.00 5.18 -5.92
N PHE A 77 -21.60 6.07 -5.01
CA PHE A 77 -22.31 6.43 -3.77
C PHE A 77 -22.56 5.28 -2.77
N TYR A 78 -21.88 4.13 -2.91
CA TYR A 78 -21.93 3.03 -1.92
C TYR A 78 -21.00 3.31 -0.72
N ALA A 79 -21.41 4.31 0.05
CA ALA A 79 -20.74 4.89 1.20
C ALA A 79 -20.25 3.91 2.29
N PRO A 80 -21.10 3.04 2.88
CA PRO A 80 -20.69 2.23 4.04
C PRO A 80 -19.68 1.14 3.70
N LEU A 81 -19.64 0.66 2.44
CA LEU A 81 -18.68 -0.36 2.03
C LEU A 81 -17.23 0.13 2.10
N ILE A 82 -17.00 1.43 1.89
CA ILE A 82 -15.69 2.06 2.00
C ILE A 82 -15.13 1.91 3.41
N LEU A 83 -15.97 2.01 4.45
CA LEU A 83 -15.55 1.84 5.84
C LEU A 83 -15.06 0.41 6.12
N TYR A 84 -15.80 -0.60 5.66
CA TYR A 84 -15.40 -2.00 5.82
C TYR A 84 -14.09 -2.32 5.09
N LEU A 85 -13.94 -1.82 3.85
CA LEU A 85 -12.70 -1.93 3.09
C LEU A 85 -11.54 -1.24 3.81
N ALA A 86 -11.73 -0.01 4.29
CA ALA A 86 -10.70 0.73 5.02
C ALA A 86 -10.26 0.00 6.30
N ALA A 87 -11.20 -0.56 7.06
CA ALA A 87 -10.90 -1.36 8.24
C ALA A 87 -10.07 -2.61 7.89
N PHE A 88 -10.44 -3.32 6.83
CA PHE A 88 -9.67 -4.47 6.33
C PHE A 88 -8.27 -4.07 5.83
N GLY A 89 -8.16 -2.95 5.13
CA GLY A 89 -6.88 -2.37 4.70
C GLY A 89 -5.97 -2.01 5.88
N MET A 90 -6.55 -1.55 6.99
CA MET A 90 -5.80 -1.25 8.21
C MET A 90 -5.26 -2.53 8.89
N LEU A 91 -6.07 -3.60 8.97
CA LEU A 91 -5.59 -4.90 9.48
C LEU A 91 -4.39 -5.41 8.67
N THR A 92 -4.49 -5.33 7.34
CA THR A 92 -3.40 -5.72 6.42
C THR A 92 -2.17 -4.84 6.62
N THR A 93 -2.36 -3.54 6.83
CA THR A 93 -1.30 -2.57 7.10
C THR A 93 -0.54 -2.91 8.38
N ILE A 94 -1.25 -3.20 9.47
CA ILE A 94 -0.63 -3.58 10.76
C ILE A 94 0.21 -4.85 10.58
N TYR A 95 -0.31 -5.85 9.87
CA TYR A 95 0.40 -7.09 9.60
C TYR A 95 1.68 -6.86 8.79
N LEU A 96 1.60 -6.11 7.68
CA LEU A 96 2.78 -5.83 6.85
C LEU A 96 3.80 -4.94 7.56
N ALA A 97 3.35 -3.96 8.34
CA ALA A 97 4.22 -3.14 9.17
C ALA A 97 4.99 -4.01 10.18
N TYR A 98 4.30 -4.91 10.87
CA TYR A 98 4.93 -5.86 11.78
C TYR A 98 6.02 -6.68 11.08
N LEU A 99 5.74 -7.20 9.87
CA LEU A 99 6.74 -7.94 9.11
C LEU A 99 7.95 -7.06 8.74
N SER A 100 7.73 -5.85 8.21
CA SER A 100 8.81 -4.94 7.80
C SER A 100 9.74 -4.60 8.97
N TYR A 101 9.17 -4.21 10.12
CA TYR A 101 9.94 -3.73 11.26
C TYR A 101 10.58 -4.86 12.08
N PHE A 102 9.85 -5.97 12.31
CA PHE A 102 10.34 -7.03 13.21
C PHE A 102 11.05 -8.16 12.48
N LYS A 103 10.56 -8.57 11.31
CA LYS A 103 11.14 -9.70 10.56
C LYS A 103 12.24 -9.24 9.62
N LEU A 104 11.98 -8.24 8.78
CA LEU A 104 12.96 -7.74 7.82
C LEU A 104 13.95 -6.74 8.45
N LYS A 105 13.58 -6.12 9.58
CA LYS A 105 14.38 -5.10 10.27
C LYS A 105 14.83 -3.96 9.35
N ASN A 106 13.94 -3.57 8.44
CA ASN A 106 14.22 -2.59 7.40
C ASN A 106 13.02 -1.65 7.22
N PHE A 107 13.32 -0.38 6.90
CA PHE A 107 12.37 0.69 6.75
C PHE A 107 12.05 0.91 5.27
N CYS A 108 10.91 0.42 4.80
CA CYS A 108 10.46 0.68 3.43
C CYS A 108 9.69 2.02 3.38
N LEU A 109 10.28 3.05 2.76
CA LEU A 109 9.66 4.38 2.65
C LEU A 109 8.32 4.33 1.90
N VAL A 110 8.28 3.59 0.80
CA VAL A 110 7.08 3.43 -0.05
C VAL A 110 5.96 2.71 0.71
N CYS A 111 6.29 1.62 1.40
CA CYS A 111 5.35 0.86 2.22
C CYS A 111 4.81 1.71 3.37
N THR A 112 5.68 2.50 4.02
CA THR A 112 5.27 3.44 5.06
C THR A 112 4.32 4.51 4.51
N GLY A 113 4.54 4.98 3.29
CA GLY A 113 3.59 5.84 2.58
C GLY A 113 2.20 5.20 2.44
N ILE A 114 2.13 3.93 2.01
CA ILE A 114 0.86 3.18 1.95
C ILE A 114 0.21 3.05 3.33
N TYR A 115 1.00 2.82 4.39
CA TYR A 115 0.47 2.69 5.75
C TYR A 115 -0.17 3.99 6.23
N LEU A 116 0.48 5.13 5.98
CA LEU A 116 -0.08 6.44 6.29
C LEU A 116 -1.36 6.72 5.50
N VAL A 117 -1.38 6.41 4.20
CA VAL A 117 -2.59 6.56 3.37
C VAL A 117 -3.74 5.74 3.94
N ASN A 118 -3.51 4.47 4.31
CA ASN A 118 -4.56 3.61 4.86
C ASN A 118 -5.10 4.09 6.21
N ILE A 119 -4.23 4.60 7.10
CA ILE A 119 -4.64 5.19 8.39
C ILE A 119 -5.53 6.41 8.15
N LEU A 120 -5.10 7.34 7.29
CA LEU A 120 -5.87 8.54 6.97
C LEU A 120 -7.20 8.19 6.31
N LEU A 121 -7.21 7.18 5.43
CA LEU A 121 -8.41 6.71 4.75
C LEU A 121 -9.43 6.16 5.76
N LEU A 122 -8.99 5.35 6.73
CA LEU A 122 -9.86 4.84 7.80
C LEU A 122 -10.43 5.97 8.66
N ILE A 123 -9.61 6.94 9.06
CA ILE A 123 -10.06 8.10 9.87
C ILE A 123 -11.14 8.89 9.12
N LEU A 124 -10.90 9.23 7.85
CA LEU A 124 -11.86 9.98 7.05
C LEU A 124 -13.12 9.18 6.73
N ALA A 125 -13.01 7.87 6.51
CA ALA A 125 -14.15 6.99 6.33
C ALA A 125 -15.00 6.91 7.61
N TRP A 126 -14.35 6.80 8.79
CA TRP A 126 -15.03 6.75 10.07
C TRP A 126 -15.81 8.03 10.34
N ILE A 127 -15.18 9.21 10.20
CA ILE A 127 -15.83 10.52 10.42
C ILE A 127 -17.07 10.72 9.52
N LYS A 128 -17.07 10.11 8.33
CA LYS A 128 -18.14 10.30 7.34
C LYS A 128 -19.28 9.29 7.47
N PHE A 129 -18.99 8.07 7.91
CA PHE A 129 -19.93 6.94 7.79
C PHE A 129 -20.24 6.21 9.10
N ALA A 130 -19.55 6.53 10.20
CA ALA A 130 -19.91 6.10 11.55
C ALA A 130 -20.77 7.18 12.24
#